data_AF-A0A3S4FG44-F1
#
_entry.id   AF-A0A3S4FG44-F1
#
_cell.length_a   1.000
_cell.length_b   1.000
_cell.length_c   1.000
_cell.angle_alpha   90.00
_cell.angle_beta   90.00
_cell.angle_gamma   90.00
#
_symmetry.space_group_name_H-M   'P 1'
#
loop_
_entity.id
_entity.type
_entity.pdbx_description
1 polymer ?
#
loop_
_entity_poly.entity_id
_entity_poly.type
_entity_poly.pdbx_seq_one_letter_code
_entity_poly.pdbx_strand_id
1 'polypeptide(L)'
;MLDLFADEAPWQEPLAPGAVVLRRFAFRAAQSLLDDIGFVASQSPFRQMVTPGGYTMSVAMTNCGALGWTTDRHGYCYAVRDPLTDKPWPALPLSFASVCRQAAIAAEYESFQPDACLINRYAPGAKLSLHQDKDEPDLRAPIVSVSLGCRRFFSWRPASQRSAPADLTGAWRYRGLGRRVPAVLSWYPAA
;
A
#
# COMPACT_ATOMS: atom_id res chain seq x y z
N MET A 1 13.44 24.77 0.38
CA MET A 1 14.27 23.82 -0.39
C MET A 1 13.66 23.75 -1.78
N LEU A 2 14.38 24.17 -2.82
CA LEU A 2 13.93 24.04 -4.21
C LEU A 2 13.93 22.55 -4.57
N ASP A 3 12.74 21.97 -4.76
CA ASP A 3 12.63 20.64 -5.34
C ASP A 3 12.87 20.78 -6.86
N LEU A 4 14.12 20.55 -7.27
CA LEU A 4 14.60 20.62 -8.66
C LEU A 4 13.78 19.76 -9.63
N PHE A 5 12.96 18.85 -9.12
CA PHE A 5 12.13 17.95 -9.91
C PHE A 5 10.64 18.24 -9.78
N ALA A 6 10.20 19.32 -9.10
CA ALA A 6 8.79 19.60 -8.87
C ALA A 6 7.94 19.56 -10.15
N ASP A 7 8.52 19.93 -11.29
CA ASP A 7 7.81 20.11 -12.56
C ASP A 7 7.90 18.93 -13.56
N GLU A 8 8.62 17.84 -13.27
CA GLU A 8 8.66 16.68 -14.18
C GLU A 8 7.28 16.03 -14.36
N ALA A 9 6.86 15.78 -15.60
CA ALA A 9 5.61 15.06 -15.86
C ALA A 9 5.68 13.62 -15.30
N PRO A 10 4.55 13.03 -14.83
CA PRO A 10 4.51 11.62 -14.48
C PRO A 10 4.92 10.74 -15.66
N TRP A 11 5.65 9.65 -15.39
CA TRP A 11 6.06 8.69 -16.41
C TRP A 11 5.94 7.25 -15.90
N GLN A 12 6.04 6.31 -16.83
CA GLN A 12 5.89 4.88 -16.55
C GLN A 12 7.19 4.13 -16.82
N GLU A 13 7.55 3.21 -15.93
CA GLU A 13 8.71 2.32 -16.08
C GLU A 13 8.27 0.86 -15.94
N PRO A 14 8.51 -0.02 -16.93
CA PRO A 14 8.21 -1.44 -16.80
C PRO A 14 9.13 -2.08 -15.75
N LEU A 15 8.53 -2.91 -14.89
CA LEU A 15 9.24 -3.54 -13.78
C LEU A 15 9.51 -5.05 -14.03
N ALA A 16 8.67 -5.72 -14.84
CA ALA A 16 8.82 -7.11 -15.37
C ALA A 16 7.73 -7.36 -16.49
N PRO A 17 7.08 -8.55 -16.74
CA PRO A 17 5.68 -8.78 -17.36
C PRO A 17 4.29 -8.67 -16.55
N GLY A 18 3.45 -7.59 -16.60
CA GLY A 18 2.28 -7.32 -15.69
C GLY A 18 2.33 -6.29 -14.51
N ALA A 19 3.33 -5.42 -14.37
CA ALA A 19 3.52 -4.36 -13.36
C ALA A 19 4.51 -3.34 -13.89
N VAL A 20 4.31 -2.15 -13.36
CA VAL A 20 4.86 -0.90 -13.82
C VAL A 20 5.04 0.01 -12.61
N VAL A 21 6.08 0.82 -12.62
CA VAL A 21 6.21 1.94 -11.68
C VAL A 21 5.64 3.18 -12.35
N LEU A 22 4.59 3.76 -11.76
CA LEU A 22 4.03 5.03 -12.18
C LEU A 22 4.68 6.16 -11.37
N ARG A 23 5.80 6.67 -11.89
CA ARG A 23 6.61 7.69 -11.21
C ARG A 23 5.83 8.99 -11.11
N ARG A 24 5.82 9.57 -9.91
CA ARG A 24 5.14 10.85 -9.58
C ARG A 24 3.62 10.87 -9.86
N PHE A 25 2.99 9.72 -10.09
CA PHE A 25 1.59 9.63 -10.47
C PHE A 25 0.63 10.25 -9.45
N ALA A 26 0.91 10.04 -8.15
CA ALA A 26 0.11 10.59 -7.06
C ALA A 26 0.56 12.01 -6.61
N PHE A 27 1.54 12.64 -7.27
CA PHE A 27 2.15 13.89 -6.80
C PHE A 27 1.12 15.01 -6.58
N ARG A 28 0.22 15.23 -7.55
CA ARG A 28 -0.83 16.25 -7.46
C ARG A 28 -1.88 15.96 -6.38
N ALA A 29 -2.07 14.69 -6.03
CA ALA A 29 -3.02 14.26 -5.01
C ALA A 29 -2.38 14.16 -3.61
N ALA A 30 -1.05 14.31 -3.50
CA ALA A 30 -0.31 13.97 -2.28
C ALA A 30 -0.84 14.66 -1.02
N GLN A 31 -1.18 15.95 -1.09
CA GLN A 31 -1.72 16.67 0.06
C GLN A 31 -3.08 16.11 0.50
N SER A 32 -4.02 15.92 -0.44
CA SER A 32 -5.33 15.33 -0.13
C SER A 32 -5.21 13.91 0.42
N LEU A 33 -4.25 13.12 -0.10
CA LEU A 33 -3.97 11.79 0.44
C LEU A 33 -3.45 11.87 1.89
N LEU A 34 -2.58 12.83 2.22
CA LEU A 34 -2.07 13.02 3.58
C LEU A 34 -3.18 13.47 4.54
N ASP A 35 -4.06 14.37 4.11
CA ASP A 35 -5.19 14.83 4.92
C ASP A 35 -6.16 13.67 5.23
N ASP A 36 -6.46 12.85 4.22
CA ASP A 36 -7.31 11.66 4.36
C ASP A 36 -6.65 10.56 5.21
N ILE A 37 -5.32 10.42 5.16
CA ILE A 37 -4.58 9.56 6.11
C ILE A 37 -4.81 10.06 7.54
N GLY A 38 -4.73 11.37 7.78
CA GLY A 38 -5.02 11.97 9.08
C GLY A 38 -6.45 11.68 9.55
N PHE A 39 -7.42 11.82 8.66
CA PHE A 39 -8.83 11.52 8.94
C PHE A 39 -9.05 10.04 9.31
N VAL A 40 -8.51 9.10 8.53
CA VAL A 40 -8.58 7.67 8.85
C VAL A 40 -7.93 7.36 10.20
N ALA A 41 -6.72 7.89 10.43
CA ALA A 41 -5.96 7.65 11.65
C ALA A 41 -6.62 8.24 12.91
N SER A 42 -7.46 9.27 12.78
CA SER A 42 -8.24 9.81 13.90
C SER A 42 -9.37 8.87 14.37
N GLN A 43 -9.81 7.95 13.51
CA GLN A 43 -10.89 7.00 13.80
C GLN A 43 -10.35 5.60 14.11
N SER A 44 -9.38 5.12 13.32
CA SER A 44 -8.64 3.88 13.54
C SER A 44 -7.15 4.22 13.65
N PRO A 45 -6.62 4.39 14.87
CA PRO A 45 -5.25 4.83 15.07
C PRO A 45 -4.21 3.86 14.50
N PHE A 46 -3.08 4.42 14.05
CA PHE A 46 -1.90 3.63 13.72
C PHE A 46 -1.43 2.83 14.94
N ARG A 47 -1.18 1.53 14.75
CA ARG A 47 -0.55 0.67 15.76
C ARG A 47 0.54 -0.21 15.18
N GLN A 48 1.55 -0.53 15.99
CA GLN A 48 2.50 -1.59 15.64
C GLN A 48 1.85 -2.94 15.93
N MET A 49 1.66 -3.73 14.88
CA MET A 49 1.00 -5.03 14.97
C MET A 49 1.95 -6.10 15.53
N VAL A 50 1.40 -7.11 16.21
CA VAL A 50 2.16 -8.26 16.72
C VAL A 50 1.96 -9.46 15.78
N THR A 51 3.03 -9.88 15.12
CA THR A 51 3.02 -11.05 14.23
C THR A 51 2.59 -12.33 14.97
N PRO A 52 2.15 -13.38 14.26
CA PRO A 52 1.80 -14.67 14.89
C PRO A 52 2.95 -15.29 15.70
N GLY A 53 4.20 -14.99 15.34
CA GLY A 53 5.39 -15.40 16.09
C GLY A 53 5.71 -14.57 17.34
N GLY A 54 4.85 -13.62 17.73
CA GLY A 54 5.02 -12.78 18.92
C GLY A 54 5.91 -11.55 18.74
N TYR A 55 6.46 -11.32 17.53
CA TYR A 55 7.28 -10.14 17.26
C TYR A 55 6.43 -8.92 16.94
N THR A 56 6.77 -7.78 17.53
CA THR A 56 6.15 -6.48 17.21
C THR A 56 6.77 -5.92 15.93
N MET A 57 5.92 -5.56 14.96
CA MET A 57 6.35 -4.97 13.70
C MET A 57 6.86 -3.54 13.92
N SER A 58 7.98 -3.18 13.29
CA SER A 58 8.50 -1.80 13.39
C SER A 58 7.64 -0.77 12.65
N VAL A 59 6.89 -1.21 11.63
CA VAL A 59 5.95 -0.40 10.85
C VAL A 59 4.64 -0.28 11.63
N ALA A 60 4.12 0.94 11.75
CA ALA A 60 2.79 1.15 12.32
C ALA A 60 1.73 1.12 11.21
N MET A 61 0.59 0.49 11.47
CA MET A 61 -0.44 0.19 10.48
C MET A 61 -1.83 0.59 10.94
N THR A 62 -2.64 1.05 10.00
CA THR A 62 -4.10 1.17 10.11
C THR A 62 -4.75 0.83 8.77
N ASN A 63 -6.08 0.76 8.70
CA ASN A 63 -6.80 0.42 7.48
C ASN A 63 -8.02 1.32 7.25
N CYS A 64 -8.50 1.35 6.01
CA CYS A 64 -9.81 1.86 5.62
C CYS A 64 -10.40 1.00 4.49
N GLY A 65 -11.72 1.08 4.28
CA GLY A 65 -12.47 0.22 3.36
C GLY A 65 -13.41 -0.75 4.07
N ALA A 66 -14.00 -1.68 3.31
CA ALA A 66 -14.87 -2.70 3.85
C ALA A 66 -14.09 -3.75 4.67
N LEU A 67 -12.81 -3.92 4.37
CA LEU A 67 -11.90 -4.84 5.01
C LEU A 67 -10.59 -4.14 5.38
N GLY A 68 -9.96 -4.60 6.45
CA GLY A 68 -8.61 -4.18 6.84
C GLY A 68 -7.75 -5.39 7.16
N TRP A 69 -6.49 -5.34 6.71
CA TRP A 69 -5.51 -6.37 7.02
C TRP A 69 -5.10 -6.24 8.49
N THR A 70 -5.06 -7.36 9.19
CA THR A 70 -4.67 -7.43 10.59
C THR A 70 -4.01 -8.77 10.89
N THR A 71 -3.38 -8.83 12.06
CA THR A 71 -2.79 -10.05 12.61
C THR A 71 -3.51 -10.41 13.90
N ASP A 72 -3.67 -11.71 14.14
CA ASP A 72 -4.08 -12.26 15.42
C ASP A 72 -3.21 -13.48 15.78
N ARG A 73 -3.59 -14.20 16.84
CA ARG A 73 -2.86 -15.39 17.30
C ARG A 73 -2.90 -16.57 16.32
N HIS A 74 -3.80 -16.55 15.34
CA HIS A 74 -4.02 -17.62 14.37
C HIS A 74 -3.39 -17.32 13.02
N GLY A 75 -3.06 -16.06 12.73
CA GLY A 75 -2.38 -15.69 11.49
C GLY A 75 -2.64 -14.25 11.06
N TYR A 76 -2.39 -14.02 9.77
CA TYR A 76 -2.76 -12.79 9.09
C TYR A 76 -4.14 -12.96 8.46
N CYS A 77 -4.99 -11.94 8.56
CA CYS A 77 -6.35 -12.00 8.04
C CYS A 77 -6.91 -10.63 7.66
N TYR A 78 -7.93 -10.63 6.81
CA TYR A 78 -8.77 -9.47 6.57
C TYR A 78 -9.99 -9.51 7.49
N ALA A 79 -10.21 -8.41 8.22
CA ALA A 79 -11.33 -8.25 9.15
C ALA A 79 -12.21 -7.05 8.77
N VAL A 80 -13.51 -7.13 9.03
CA VAL A 80 -14.46 -6.03 8.83
C VAL A 80 -14.36 -4.97 9.95
N ARG A 81 -13.87 -5.37 11.12
CA ARG A 81 -13.73 -4.53 12.31
C ARG A 81 -12.27 -4.33 12.67
N ASP A 82 -11.96 -3.15 13.16
CA ASP A 82 -10.67 -2.82 13.77
C ASP A 82 -10.59 -3.46 15.17
N PRO A 83 -9.65 -4.40 15.41
CA PRO A 83 -9.55 -5.08 16.70
C PRO A 83 -9.10 -4.15 17.84
N LEU A 84 -8.57 -2.95 17.55
CA LEU A 84 -8.20 -1.98 18.59
C LEU A 84 -9.44 -1.22 19.10
N THR A 85 -10.37 -0.87 18.22
CA THR A 85 -11.51 0.01 18.53
C THR A 85 -12.84 -0.72 18.63
N ASP A 86 -12.89 -1.98 18.18
CA ASP A 86 -14.10 -2.78 17.96
C ASP A 86 -15.20 -2.01 17.20
N LYS A 87 -14.78 -1.26 16.18
CA LYS A 87 -15.64 -0.56 15.23
C LYS A 87 -15.30 -1.01 13.81
N PRO A 88 -16.23 -0.86 12.84
CA PRO A 88 -15.88 -1.00 11.44
C PRO A 88 -14.70 -0.08 11.07
N TRP A 89 -13.87 -0.51 10.13
CA TRP A 89 -12.84 0.37 9.58
C TRP A 89 -13.46 1.63 8.97
N PRO A 90 -12.77 2.79 9.00
CA PRO A 90 -13.21 3.98 8.28
C PRO A 90 -13.47 3.67 6.81
N ALA A 91 -14.47 4.32 6.21
CA ALA A 91 -14.75 4.16 4.78
C ALA A 91 -13.53 4.56 3.93
N LEU A 92 -13.37 3.91 2.77
CA LEU A 92 -12.30 4.24 1.83
C LEU A 92 -12.47 5.69 1.33
N PRO A 93 -11.51 6.61 1.61
CA PRO A 93 -11.62 7.99 1.15
C PRO A 93 -11.68 8.10 -0.38
N LEU A 94 -12.41 9.09 -0.89
CA LEU A 94 -12.58 9.29 -2.32
C LEU A 94 -11.25 9.60 -3.02
N SER A 95 -10.32 10.29 -2.36
CA SER A 95 -8.99 10.56 -2.92
C SER A 95 -8.20 9.26 -3.14
N PHE A 96 -8.28 8.31 -2.18
CA PHE A 96 -7.61 7.01 -2.26
C PHE A 96 -8.20 6.19 -3.40
N ALA A 97 -9.53 6.09 -3.45
CA ALA A 97 -10.25 5.37 -4.49
C ALA A 97 -9.94 5.93 -5.90
N SER A 98 -9.89 7.27 -6.02
CA SER A 98 -9.60 7.95 -7.29
C SER A 98 -8.17 7.68 -7.77
N VAL A 99 -7.16 7.87 -6.92
CA VAL A 99 -5.75 7.61 -7.27
C VAL A 99 -5.56 6.13 -7.58
N CYS A 100 -6.14 5.24 -6.77
CA CYS A 100 -6.05 3.80 -6.96
C CYS A 100 -6.63 3.37 -8.32
N ARG A 101 -7.85 3.83 -8.65
CA ARG A 101 -8.50 3.52 -9.92
C ARG A 101 -7.70 4.05 -11.12
N GLN A 102 -7.23 5.30 -11.05
CA GLN A 102 -6.44 5.91 -12.13
C GLN A 102 -5.12 5.16 -12.35
N ALA A 103 -4.43 4.79 -11.27
CA ALA A 103 -3.20 4.02 -11.33
C ALA A 103 -3.43 2.62 -11.92
N ALA A 104 -4.51 1.95 -11.49
CA ALA A 104 -4.87 0.63 -12.02
C ALA A 104 -5.19 0.68 -13.52
N ILE A 105 -5.97 1.67 -13.98
CA ILE A 105 -6.26 1.89 -15.41
C ILE A 105 -4.95 2.13 -16.18
N ALA A 106 -4.08 3.01 -15.68
CA ALA A 106 -2.79 3.32 -16.30
C ALA A 106 -1.84 2.10 -16.37
N ALA A 107 -2.04 1.11 -15.51
CA ALA A 107 -1.33 -0.15 -15.47
C ALA A 107 -2.07 -1.31 -16.17
N GLU A 108 -3.13 -1.03 -16.94
CA GLU A 108 -3.94 -2.01 -17.70
C GLU A 108 -4.82 -2.93 -16.83
N TYR A 109 -5.23 -2.47 -15.64
CA TYR A 109 -6.14 -3.15 -14.70
C TYR A 109 -7.47 -2.38 -14.51
N GLU A 110 -8.17 -2.07 -15.59
CA GLU A 110 -9.36 -1.20 -15.59
C GLU A 110 -10.52 -1.67 -14.72
N SER A 111 -10.62 -2.99 -14.50
CA SER A 111 -11.68 -3.61 -13.70
C SER A 111 -11.40 -3.64 -12.20
N PHE A 112 -10.24 -3.15 -11.77
CA PHE A 112 -9.85 -3.19 -10.36
C PHE A 112 -10.71 -2.27 -9.50
N GLN A 113 -11.20 -2.82 -8.38
CA GLN A 113 -12.00 -2.12 -7.38
C GLN A 113 -11.50 -2.54 -5.99
N PRO A 114 -10.79 -1.67 -5.25
CA PRO A 114 -10.30 -2.00 -3.92
C PRO A 114 -11.45 -1.99 -2.91
N ASP A 115 -11.50 -3.03 -2.07
CA ASP A 115 -12.39 -3.14 -0.90
C ASP A 115 -11.63 -3.04 0.43
N ALA A 116 -10.30 -3.05 0.37
CA ALA A 116 -9.40 -2.84 1.49
C ALA A 116 -8.30 -1.85 1.12
N CYS A 117 -7.89 -1.05 2.11
CA CYS A 117 -6.70 -0.25 2.00
C CYS A 117 -5.89 -0.29 3.30
N LEU A 118 -4.68 -0.85 3.23
CA LEU A 118 -3.71 -0.86 4.31
C LEU A 118 -2.86 0.41 4.22
N ILE A 119 -2.71 1.11 5.34
CA ILE A 119 -1.89 2.31 5.47
C ILE A 119 -0.71 1.99 6.37
N ASN A 120 0.50 2.07 5.81
CA ASN A 120 1.76 1.83 6.50
C ASN A 120 2.42 3.17 6.86
N ARG A 121 2.86 3.33 8.12
CA ARG A 121 3.67 4.46 8.57
C ARG A 121 5.07 4.00 8.99
N TYR A 122 6.08 4.52 8.31
CA TYR A 122 7.48 4.17 8.54
C TYR A 122 8.22 5.30 9.26
N ALA A 123 8.47 5.14 10.55
CA ALA A 123 9.41 6.00 11.28
C ALA A 123 10.87 5.72 10.83
N PRO A 124 11.83 6.63 11.12
CA PRO A 124 13.25 6.33 10.94
C PRO A 124 13.64 4.99 11.56
N GLY A 125 14.35 4.15 10.80
CA GLY A 125 14.73 2.80 11.22
C GLY A 125 13.65 1.71 11.02
N ALA A 126 12.40 2.08 10.73
CA ALA A 126 11.36 1.11 10.41
C ALA A 126 11.68 0.37 9.11
N LYS A 127 11.43 -0.94 9.12
CA LYS A 127 11.65 -1.85 8.01
C LYS A 127 10.55 -2.89 7.93
N LEU A 128 10.21 -3.25 6.70
CA LEU A 128 9.36 -4.39 6.40
C LEU A 128 10.22 -5.40 5.64
N SER A 129 10.35 -6.60 6.19
CA SER A 129 11.14 -7.68 5.59
C SER A 129 10.51 -8.13 4.27
N LEU A 130 11.29 -8.84 3.44
CA LEU A 130 10.76 -9.43 2.21
C LEU A 130 9.61 -10.39 2.55
N HIS A 131 8.46 -10.17 1.92
CA HIS A 131 7.24 -10.96 2.09
C HIS A 131 6.49 -11.05 0.76
N GLN A 132 5.43 -11.84 0.77
CA GLN A 132 4.48 -11.94 -0.34
C GLN A 132 3.10 -11.63 0.20
N ASP A 133 2.37 -10.79 -0.53
CA ASP A 133 0.95 -10.56 -0.30
C ASP A 133 0.21 -11.73 -0.97
N LYS A 134 -0.33 -12.61 -0.13
CA LYS A 134 -0.95 -13.88 -0.53
C LYS A 134 -2.16 -14.26 0.34
N ASP A 135 -2.58 -13.34 1.20
CA ASP A 135 -3.70 -13.56 2.12
C ASP A 135 -5.04 -13.28 1.43
N GLU A 136 -4.98 -12.92 0.15
CA GLU A 136 -6.10 -12.52 -0.67
C GLU A 136 -6.70 -13.70 -1.44
N PRO A 137 -8.05 -13.80 -1.48
CA PRO A 137 -8.72 -14.92 -2.14
C PRO A 137 -8.60 -14.86 -3.66
N ASP A 138 -8.48 -13.66 -4.24
CA ASP A 138 -8.36 -13.46 -5.68
C ASP A 138 -7.01 -12.83 -6.04
N LEU A 139 -6.04 -13.67 -6.38
CA LEU A 139 -4.69 -13.25 -6.77
C LEU A 139 -4.62 -12.64 -8.19
N ARG A 140 -5.75 -12.52 -8.90
CA ARG A 140 -5.81 -11.85 -10.22
C ARG A 140 -5.95 -10.33 -10.10
N ALA A 141 -6.46 -9.87 -8.97
CA ALA A 141 -6.56 -8.45 -8.70
C ALA A 141 -5.16 -7.89 -8.35
N PRO A 142 -4.78 -6.73 -8.91
CA PRO A 142 -3.48 -6.13 -8.64
C PRO A 142 -3.42 -5.56 -7.22
N ILE A 143 -2.20 -5.26 -6.78
CA ILE A 143 -1.96 -4.38 -5.64
C ILE A 143 -1.51 -3.03 -6.17
N VAL A 144 -2.26 -1.98 -5.83
CA VAL A 144 -1.83 -0.60 -6.10
C VAL A 144 -1.14 -0.07 -4.86
N SER A 145 0.16 0.20 -4.95
CA SER A 145 0.90 0.82 -3.84
C SER A 145 1.32 2.26 -4.15
N VAL A 146 0.98 3.16 -3.23
CA VAL A 146 1.25 4.60 -3.35
C VAL A 146 2.21 5.01 -2.25
N SER A 147 3.34 5.62 -2.63
CA SER A 147 4.35 6.12 -1.70
C SER A 147 4.24 7.63 -1.50
N LEU A 148 4.22 8.07 -0.24
CA LEU A 148 4.12 9.48 0.15
C LEU A 148 5.23 9.86 1.14
N GLY A 149 5.87 11.01 0.93
CA GLY A 149 6.89 11.56 1.82
C GLY A 149 8.32 11.16 1.46
N CYS A 150 9.13 10.81 2.47
CA CYS A 150 10.56 10.56 2.30
C CYS A 150 10.86 9.40 1.33
N ARG A 151 11.94 9.55 0.54
CA ARG A 151 12.45 8.48 -0.32
C ARG A 151 12.85 7.25 0.50
N ARG A 152 12.46 6.07 0.02
CA ARG A 152 12.83 4.79 0.63
C ARG A 152 13.23 3.78 -0.43
N PHE A 153 14.23 2.97 -0.12
CA PHE A 153 14.55 1.79 -0.93
C PHE A 153 13.49 0.74 -0.74
N PHE A 154 13.11 0.12 -1.84
CA PHE A 154 12.14 -0.93 -1.87
C PHE A 154 12.76 -2.13 -2.57
N SER A 155 12.54 -3.32 -2.02
CA SER A 155 13.18 -4.53 -2.49
C SER A 155 12.13 -5.47 -3.07
N TRP A 156 12.48 -6.14 -4.16
CA TRP A 156 11.65 -7.19 -4.73
C TRP A 156 12.39 -8.18 -5.56
N ARG A 157 11.69 -9.29 -5.69
CA ARG A 157 12.10 -10.46 -6.42
C ARG A 157 10.84 -11.08 -7.02
N PRO A 158 10.90 -11.58 -8.25
CA PRO A 158 9.87 -12.49 -8.74
C PRO A 158 9.70 -13.66 -7.77
N ALA A 159 8.48 -14.17 -7.61
CA ALA A 159 8.23 -15.34 -6.77
C ALA A 159 9.07 -16.58 -7.18
N SER A 160 9.52 -16.64 -8.44
CA SER A 160 10.35 -17.70 -8.99
C SER A 160 11.87 -17.58 -8.72
N GLN A 161 12.35 -16.47 -8.15
CA GLN A 161 13.79 -16.25 -7.90
C GLN A 161 14.08 -16.06 -6.40
N ARG A 162 14.70 -17.07 -5.76
CA ARG A 162 15.06 -17.07 -4.33
C ARG A 162 16.37 -16.31 -3.98
N SER A 163 17.12 -15.78 -4.95
CA SER A 163 18.41 -15.07 -4.76
C SER A 163 18.59 -14.10 -5.95
N ALA A 164 18.80 -12.78 -5.87
CA ALA A 164 19.47 -11.87 -4.93
C ALA A 164 18.73 -10.49 -4.90
N PRO A 165 19.16 -9.45 -4.15
CA PRO A 165 18.46 -8.16 -4.11
C PRO A 165 18.64 -7.35 -5.41
N ALA A 166 17.55 -6.78 -5.93
CA ALA A 166 17.59 -5.66 -6.86
C ALA A 166 17.06 -4.41 -6.14
N ASP A 167 17.88 -3.35 -6.13
CA ASP A 167 17.52 -2.04 -5.60
C ASP A 167 16.64 -1.30 -6.61
N LEU A 168 15.33 -1.24 -6.38
CA LEU A 168 14.41 -0.46 -7.21
C LEU A 168 13.36 0.24 -6.35
N THR A 169 13.24 1.55 -6.54
CA THR A 169 12.16 2.36 -5.98
C THR A 169 10.88 2.17 -6.81
N GLY A 170 9.86 1.48 -6.28
CA GLY A 170 8.51 1.34 -6.88
C GLY A 170 7.92 -0.09 -6.82
N ALA A 171 6.59 -0.26 -6.73
CA ALA A 171 5.88 -1.53 -6.44
C ALA A 171 5.03 -2.17 -7.58
N TRP A 172 4.41 -3.35 -7.32
CA TRP A 172 4.40 -4.64 -8.11
C TRP A 172 3.12 -5.10 -8.89
N ARG A 173 3.10 -6.40 -9.35
CA ARG A 173 2.33 -7.21 -10.38
C ARG A 173 1.06 -7.96 -9.90
N TYR A 174 0.14 -8.60 -10.68
CA TYR A 174 0.15 -9.36 -11.99
C TYR A 174 -1.31 -9.50 -12.60
N ARG A 175 -1.42 -9.93 -13.89
CA ARG A 175 -2.58 -9.98 -14.86
C ARG A 175 -3.97 -10.55 -14.44
N GLY A 176 -5.05 -9.84 -14.85
CA GLY A 176 -6.21 -10.37 -15.61
C GLY A 176 -7.60 -10.55 -14.95
N LEU A 177 -8.55 -9.64 -15.26
CA LEU A 177 -10.03 -9.69 -15.19
C LEU A 177 -10.70 -10.49 -14.04
N GLY A 178 -11.01 -9.81 -12.92
CA GLY A 178 -11.82 -10.35 -11.82
C GLY A 178 -11.75 -9.48 -10.56
N ARG A 179 -12.82 -9.45 -9.77
CA ARG A 179 -13.07 -8.50 -8.65
C ARG A 179 -12.31 -8.79 -7.34
N ARG A 180 -12.01 -7.70 -6.61
CA ARG A 180 -11.64 -7.52 -5.16
C ARG A 180 -10.16 -7.77 -4.83
N VAL A 181 -9.56 -7.00 -3.87
CA VAL A 181 -8.17 -7.06 -3.24
C VAL A 181 -7.44 -5.68 -3.18
N PRO A 182 -6.40 -5.41 -2.33
CA PRO A 182 -6.22 -4.12 -1.63
C PRO A 182 -5.41 -3.04 -2.37
N ALA A 183 -5.56 -1.80 -1.90
CA ALA A 183 -4.59 -0.72 -2.11
C ALA A 183 -3.65 -0.59 -0.90
N VAL A 184 -2.34 -0.41 -1.10
CA VAL A 184 -1.37 -0.20 -0.02
C VAL A 184 -0.81 1.22 -0.07
N LEU A 185 -1.25 2.08 0.84
CA LEU A 185 -0.66 3.41 1.02
C LEU A 185 0.53 3.31 1.97
N SER A 186 1.73 3.56 1.45
CA SER A 186 2.94 3.66 2.26
C SER A 186 3.28 5.12 2.52
N TRP A 187 3.13 5.54 3.77
CA TRP A 187 3.39 6.88 4.25
C TRP A 187 4.69 6.97 5.07
N TYR A 188 5.51 7.95 4.73
CA TYR A 188 6.78 8.24 5.37
C TYR A 188 6.72 9.69 5.89
N PRO A 189 6.49 9.91 7.20
CA PRO A 189 6.53 11.26 7.76
C PRO A 189 7.91 11.90 7.51
N ALA A 190 7.93 13.21 7.25
CA ALA A 190 9.17 13.97 7.28
C ALA A 190 9.72 13.97 8.72
N ALA A 191 11.04 13.92 8.86
CA ALA A 191 11.73 14.08 10.13
C ALA A 191 11.53 15.49 10.70
#